data_AF-A0A2N4SMK6-F1
#
_entry.id   AF-A0A2N4SMK6-F1
#
_cell.length_a   1.000
_cell.length_b   1.000
_cell.length_c   1.000
_cell.angle_alpha   90.00
_cell.angle_beta   90.00
_cell.angle_gamma   90.00
#
_symmetry.space_group_name_H-M   'P 1'
#
loop_
_entity.id
_entity.type
_entity.pdbx_description
1 polymer ?
#
loop_
_entity_poly.entity_id
_entity_poly.type
_entity_poly.pdbx_seq_one_letter_code
_entity_poly.pdbx_strand_id
1 'polypeptide(L)'
;MPTSAAGSKHIALGRAVLPSPRAVRGFTLLELIVVIAIIAIATASVSFAMRDSNAAALDREADRLAALLESARAQSRASGVMVRWRLVEGGGFVFDGLPADALPTGWIHAGITAQPLLGGGTPVAALQLGPDPIIPAQQVMLHSEGPPARMLRVATDGLRPFTVFAVP
;
A
#
# COMPACT_ATOMS: atom_id res chain seq x y z
N MET A 1 42.51 -102.65 -9.58
CA MET A 1 42.40 -101.72 -10.73
C MET A 1 42.06 -100.33 -10.20
N PRO A 2 42.95 -99.33 -10.28
CA PRO A 2 42.61 -97.94 -10.02
C PRO A 2 42.36 -97.20 -11.35
N THR A 3 41.29 -96.40 -11.42
CA THR A 3 41.08 -95.43 -12.51
C THR A 3 41.04 -94.03 -11.93
N SER A 4 41.88 -93.17 -12.51
CA SER A 4 41.94 -91.73 -12.21
C SER A 4 40.80 -90.99 -12.90
N ALA A 5 40.25 -89.97 -12.24
CA ALA A 5 39.52 -88.87 -12.87
C ALA A 5 39.85 -87.55 -12.15
N ALA A 6 40.02 -86.49 -12.94
CA ALA A 6 40.58 -85.20 -12.56
C ALA A 6 39.53 -84.10 -12.34
N GLY A 7 39.96 -82.98 -11.73
CA GLY A 7 39.31 -81.66 -11.75
C GLY A 7 38.93 -81.17 -10.35
N SER A 8 39.02 -79.90 -9.97
CA SER A 8 39.47 -78.67 -10.62
C SER A 8 39.62 -77.60 -9.51
N LYS A 9 40.48 -76.61 -9.73
CA LYS A 9 40.88 -75.56 -8.78
C LYS A 9 39.70 -74.66 -8.38
N HIS A 10 39.46 -74.45 -7.09
CA HIS A 10 38.62 -73.35 -6.60
C HIS A 10 39.46 -72.10 -6.40
N ILE A 11 39.26 -71.12 -7.29
CA ILE A 11 39.80 -69.77 -7.21
C ILE A 11 39.04 -69.02 -6.11
N ALA A 12 39.78 -68.51 -5.14
CA ALA A 12 39.31 -67.55 -4.15
C ALA A 12 39.00 -66.21 -4.83
N LEU A 13 37.82 -65.63 -4.55
CA LEU A 13 37.51 -64.25 -4.91
C LEU A 13 36.99 -63.50 -3.69
N GLY A 14 37.76 -62.48 -3.31
CA GLY A 14 37.45 -61.53 -2.25
C GLY A 14 36.17 -60.76 -2.55
N ARG A 15 35.39 -60.55 -1.49
CA ARG A 15 34.15 -59.78 -1.50
C ARG A 15 34.49 -58.29 -1.53
N ALA A 16 34.52 -57.71 -2.73
CA ALA A 16 34.55 -56.25 -2.90
C ALA A 16 33.24 -55.65 -2.36
N VAL A 17 33.33 -54.82 -1.32
CA VAL A 17 32.22 -53.96 -0.88
C VAL A 17 32.08 -52.86 -1.92
N LEU A 18 31.08 -52.96 -2.79
CA LEU A 18 30.71 -51.89 -3.71
C LEU A 18 30.07 -50.73 -2.92
N PRO A 19 30.40 -49.46 -3.22
CA PRO A 19 29.73 -48.33 -2.60
C PRO A 19 28.23 -48.33 -2.96
N SER A 20 27.37 -48.18 -1.96
CA SER A 20 25.94 -48.00 -2.20
C SER A 20 25.71 -46.78 -3.10
N PRO A 21 24.91 -46.90 -4.17
CA PRO A 21 24.54 -45.74 -4.96
C PRO A 21 23.83 -44.75 -4.03
N ARG A 22 24.32 -43.51 -3.97
CA ARG A 22 23.58 -42.41 -3.36
C ARG A 22 22.23 -42.34 -4.09
N ALA A 23 21.15 -42.69 -3.40
CA ALA A 23 19.81 -42.53 -3.92
C ALA A 23 19.64 -41.05 -4.29
N VAL A 24 19.56 -40.77 -5.59
CA VAL A 24 19.10 -39.47 -6.07
C VAL A 24 17.65 -39.37 -5.63
N ARG A 25 17.40 -38.58 -4.58
CA ARG A 25 16.06 -38.24 -4.14
C ARG A 25 15.42 -37.40 -5.25
N GLY A 26 14.59 -38.05 -6.06
CA GLY A 26 13.75 -37.37 -7.04
C GLY A 26 12.66 -36.56 -6.32
N PHE A 27 12.33 -35.41 -6.89
CA PHE A 27 11.26 -34.55 -6.42
C PHE A 27 9.91 -35.26 -6.57
N THR A 28 9.23 -35.53 -5.45
CA THR A 28 7.95 -36.26 -5.46
C THR A 28 6.80 -35.32 -5.86
N LEU A 29 5.71 -35.89 -6.40
CA LEU A 29 4.49 -35.13 -6.69
C LEU A 29 3.93 -34.46 -5.42
N LEU A 30 4.07 -35.11 -4.26
CA LEU A 30 3.68 -34.54 -2.98
C LEU A 30 4.56 -33.34 -2.60
N GLU A 31 5.88 -33.40 -2.80
CA GLU A 31 6.77 -32.24 -2.59
C GLU A 31 6.38 -31.07 -3.49
N LEU A 32 6.06 -31.32 -4.76
CA LEU A 32 5.55 -30.28 -5.66
C LEU A 32 4.28 -29.64 -5.08
N ILE A 33 3.30 -30.46 -4.69
CA ILE A 33 2.01 -30.00 -4.18
C ILE A 33 2.18 -29.16 -2.91
N VAL A 34 3.04 -29.60 -1.98
CA VAL A 34 3.30 -28.85 -0.75
C VAL A 34 3.99 -27.52 -1.05
N VAL A 35 4.97 -27.50 -1.95
CA VAL A 35 5.67 -26.28 -2.34
C VAL A 35 4.70 -25.27 -2.97
N ILE A 36 3.89 -25.69 -3.94
CA ILE A 36 2.89 -24.79 -4.55
C ILE A 36 1.85 -24.34 -3.55
N ALA A 37 1.44 -25.20 -2.60
CA ALA A 37 0.49 -24.84 -1.56
C ALA A 37 1.06 -23.75 -0.63
N ILE A 38 2.32 -23.87 -0.21
CA ILE A 38 2.99 -22.86 0.61
C ILE A 38 3.15 -21.55 -0.16
N ILE A 39 3.60 -21.60 -1.44
CA ILE A 39 3.70 -20.41 -2.29
C ILE A 39 2.34 -19.73 -2.44
N ALA A 40 1.27 -20.50 -2.65
CA ALA A 40 -0.09 -19.96 -2.79
C ALA A 40 -0.54 -19.25 -1.51
N ILE A 41 -0.38 -19.87 -0.33
CA ILE A 41 -0.75 -19.27 0.96
C ILE A 41 0.08 -18.02 1.26
N ALA A 42 1.40 -18.09 1.02
CA ALA A 42 2.30 -16.96 1.20
C ALA A 42 1.90 -15.78 0.29
N THR A 43 1.61 -16.06 -0.98
CA THR A 43 1.18 -15.05 -1.96
C THR A 43 -0.13 -14.39 -1.55
N ALA A 44 -1.13 -15.20 -1.16
CA ALA A 44 -2.42 -14.69 -0.70
C ALA A 44 -2.28 -13.80 0.54
N SER A 45 -1.42 -14.19 1.49
CA SER A 45 -1.15 -13.42 2.72
C SER A 45 -0.51 -12.06 2.42
N VAL A 46 0.48 -12.01 1.51
CA VAL A 46 1.13 -10.75 1.10
C VAL A 46 0.13 -9.81 0.41
N SER A 47 -0.72 -10.34 -0.49
CA SER A 47 -1.74 -9.51 -1.16
C SER A 47 -2.72 -8.87 -0.16
N PHE A 48 -3.08 -9.58 0.91
CA PHE A 48 -3.94 -9.03 1.95
C PHE A 48 -3.25 -7.92 2.76
N ALA A 49 -1.99 -8.13 3.15
CA ALA A 49 -1.21 -7.12 3.88
C ALA A 49 -1.01 -5.82 3.08
N MET A 50 -0.75 -5.92 1.77
CA MET A 50 -0.61 -4.73 0.90
C MET A 50 -1.92 -3.93 0.83
N ARG A 51 -3.06 -4.61 0.69
CA ARG A 51 -4.37 -3.97 0.67
C ARG A 51 -4.64 -3.19 1.96
N ASP A 52 -4.38 -3.81 3.10
CA ASP A 52 -4.56 -3.17 4.40
C ASP A 52 -3.63 -1.95 4.56
N SER A 53 -2.39 -2.06 4.11
CA SER A 53 -1.45 -0.93 4.12
C SER A 53 -1.91 0.26 3.27
N ASN A 54 -2.53 0.01 2.11
CA ASN A 54 -3.06 1.05 1.24
C ASN A 54 -4.31 1.72 1.84
N ALA A 55 -5.21 0.94 2.44
CA ALA A 55 -6.38 1.47 3.13
C ALA A 55 -5.97 2.36 4.31
N ALA A 56 -5.05 1.86 5.15
CA ALA A 56 -4.50 2.63 6.26
C ALA A 56 -3.72 3.87 5.82
N ALA A 57 -3.04 3.82 4.67
CA ALA A 57 -2.37 4.98 4.08
C ALA A 57 -3.37 6.08 3.68
N LEU A 58 -4.49 5.70 3.05
CA LEU A 58 -5.54 6.65 2.67
C LEU A 58 -6.23 7.27 3.90
N ASP A 59 -6.54 6.47 4.93
CA ASP A 59 -7.13 6.97 6.18
C ASP A 59 -6.19 7.99 6.86
N ARG A 60 -4.90 7.65 7.00
CA ARG A 60 -3.91 8.57 7.58
C ARG A 60 -3.73 9.85 6.78
N GLU A 61 -3.74 9.76 5.45
CA GLU A 61 -3.63 10.96 4.61
C GLU A 61 -4.88 11.83 4.71
N ALA A 62 -6.07 11.24 4.83
CA ALA A 62 -7.31 11.99 5.01
C ALA A 62 -7.34 12.74 6.35
N ASP A 63 -6.97 12.08 7.45
CA ASP A 63 -6.86 12.71 8.76
C ASP A 63 -5.81 13.81 8.78
N ARG A 64 -4.65 13.56 8.17
CA ARG A 64 -3.60 14.56 7.99
C ARG A 64 -4.10 15.76 7.21
N LEU A 65 -4.76 15.55 6.07
CA LEU A 65 -5.28 16.62 5.24
C LEU A 65 -6.31 17.45 5.99
N ALA A 66 -7.23 16.80 6.74
CA ALA A 66 -8.22 17.49 7.57
C ALA A 66 -7.54 18.45 8.57
N ALA A 67 -6.51 17.97 9.27
CA ALA A 67 -5.74 18.76 10.21
C ALA A 67 -4.98 19.93 9.53
N LEU A 68 -4.39 19.69 8.35
CA LEU A 68 -3.70 20.73 7.59
C LEU A 68 -4.66 21.82 7.08
N LEU A 69 -5.83 21.43 6.57
CA LEU A 69 -6.86 22.38 6.12
C LEU A 69 -7.35 23.25 7.29
N GLU A 70 -7.61 22.67 8.46
CA GLU A 70 -8.02 23.45 9.63
C GLU A 70 -6.88 24.33 10.17
N SER A 71 -5.63 23.86 10.13
CA SER A 71 -4.47 24.67 10.51
C SER A 71 -4.31 25.89 9.59
N ALA A 72 -4.45 25.70 8.28
CA ALA A 72 -4.45 26.78 7.30
C ALA A 72 -5.63 27.74 7.51
N ARG A 73 -6.81 27.23 7.85
CA ARG A 73 -7.99 28.03 8.22
C ARG A 73 -7.70 28.91 9.43
N ALA A 74 -7.14 28.34 10.49
CA ALA A 74 -6.76 29.06 11.70
C ALA A 74 -5.69 30.13 11.44
N GLN A 75 -4.65 29.81 10.66
CA GLN A 75 -3.61 30.76 10.27
C GLN A 75 -4.17 31.90 9.39
N SER A 76 -5.08 31.59 8.48
CA SER A 76 -5.78 32.60 7.65
C SER A 76 -6.57 33.57 8.53
N ARG A 77 -7.33 33.06 9.50
CA ARG A 77 -8.07 33.90 10.47
C ARG A 77 -7.13 34.75 11.34
N ALA A 78 -6.04 34.15 11.83
CA ALA A 78 -5.10 34.84 12.72
C ALA A 78 -4.31 35.94 12.01
N SER A 79 -3.94 35.73 10.74
CA SER A 79 -3.18 36.69 9.93
C SER A 79 -4.07 37.69 9.18
N GLY A 80 -5.37 37.39 9.02
CA GLY A 80 -6.27 38.17 8.16
C GLY A 80 -5.99 38.01 6.67
N VAL A 81 -5.10 37.09 6.27
CA VAL A 81 -4.74 36.86 4.87
C VAL A 81 -5.59 35.73 4.29
N MET A 82 -6.08 35.92 3.06
CA MET A 82 -6.79 34.87 2.34
C MET A 82 -5.86 33.70 2.00
N VAL A 83 -6.21 32.50 2.49
CA VAL A 83 -5.47 31.27 2.19
C VAL A 83 -6.28 30.38 1.25
N ARG A 84 -5.62 29.86 0.22
CA ARG A 84 -6.20 28.93 -0.74
C ARG A 84 -5.44 27.62 -0.77
N TRP A 85 -6.16 26.50 -0.69
CA TRP A 85 -5.59 25.18 -0.91
C TRP A 85 -5.85 24.75 -2.36
N ARG A 86 -4.82 24.32 -3.07
CA ARG A 86 -4.96 23.84 -4.45
C ARG A 86 -3.98 22.71 -4.75
N LEU A 87 -4.32 21.96 -5.78
CA LEU A 87 -3.43 20.95 -6.35
C LEU A 87 -2.37 21.60 -7.24
N VAL A 88 -1.25 20.91 -7.39
CA VAL A 88 -0.14 21.31 -8.27
C VAL A 88 0.02 20.30 -9.39
N GLU A 89 0.40 20.79 -10.57
CA GLU A 89 0.80 19.93 -11.69
C GLU A 89 2.00 19.07 -11.28
N GLY A 90 1.93 17.76 -11.54
CA GLY A 90 2.93 16.78 -11.08
C GLY A 90 2.59 16.09 -9.75
N GLY A 91 1.46 16.45 -9.11
CA GLY A 91 0.96 15.80 -7.91
C GLY A 91 1.25 16.59 -6.63
N GLY A 92 0.46 16.30 -5.58
CA GLY A 92 0.51 17.04 -4.32
C GLY A 92 -0.35 18.30 -4.32
N PHE A 93 -0.13 19.13 -3.29
CA PHE A 93 -0.91 20.34 -3.04
C PHE A 93 -0.07 21.40 -2.34
N VAL A 94 -0.54 22.65 -2.39
CA VAL A 94 0.08 23.80 -1.72
C VAL A 94 -0.98 24.69 -1.07
N PHE A 95 -0.53 25.52 -0.13
CA PHE A 95 -1.32 26.57 0.50
C PHE A 95 -0.84 27.94 0.02
N ASP A 96 -1.56 28.55 -0.91
CA ASP A 96 -1.28 29.92 -1.34
C ASP A 96 -1.71 30.91 -0.24
N GLY A 97 -0.90 31.95 -0.01
CA GLY A 97 -1.19 33.01 0.98
C GLY A 97 -0.53 32.78 2.34
N LEU A 98 0.06 31.61 2.57
CA LEU A 98 0.93 31.35 3.72
C LEU A 98 2.41 31.54 3.35
N PRO A 99 3.29 31.86 4.32
CA PRO A 99 4.73 31.80 4.11
C PRO A 99 5.19 30.42 3.64
N ALA A 100 6.32 30.38 2.94
CA ALA A 100 6.99 29.11 2.65
C ALA A 100 7.22 28.33 3.95
N ASP A 101 7.04 27.02 3.89
CA ASP A 101 7.25 26.08 5.00
C ASP A 101 6.36 26.29 6.24
N ALA A 102 5.36 27.18 6.18
CA ALA A 102 4.42 27.38 7.29
C ALA A 102 3.56 26.14 7.58
N LEU A 103 3.28 25.35 6.54
CA LEU A 103 2.58 24.08 6.63
C LEU A 103 3.19 23.06 5.66
N PRO A 104 3.17 21.76 6.01
CA PRO A 104 3.52 20.69 5.09
C PRO A 104 2.72 20.74 3.79
N THR A 105 3.42 20.54 2.67
CA THR A 105 2.84 20.46 1.33
C THR A 105 2.97 19.03 0.79
N GLY A 106 2.09 18.67 -0.15
CA GLY A 106 2.12 17.37 -0.81
C GLY A 106 1.71 16.16 0.05
N TRP A 107 1.56 15.03 -0.63
CA TRP A 107 1.15 13.74 -0.06
C TRP A 107 2.34 13.02 0.61
N ILE A 108 2.11 12.30 1.71
CA ILE A 108 3.13 11.39 2.26
C ILE A 108 3.16 10.09 1.46
N HIS A 109 1.98 9.58 1.11
CA HIS A 109 1.83 8.33 0.39
C HIS A 109 1.59 8.58 -1.10
N ALA A 110 2.29 7.83 -1.95
CA ALA A 110 2.09 7.85 -3.40
C ALA A 110 0.75 7.23 -3.80
N GLY A 111 0.27 7.54 -4.99
CA GLY A 111 -0.98 6.98 -5.53
C GLY A 111 -2.25 7.53 -4.87
N ILE A 112 -2.13 8.66 -4.17
CA ILE A 112 -3.27 9.44 -3.66
C ILE A 112 -3.55 10.57 -4.63
N THR A 113 -4.76 10.57 -5.17
CA THR A 113 -5.29 11.67 -5.96
C THR A 113 -6.39 12.37 -5.19
N ALA A 114 -6.56 13.65 -5.46
CA ALA A 114 -7.58 14.45 -4.81
C ALA A 114 -8.36 15.27 -5.82
N GLN A 115 -9.59 15.61 -5.47
CA GLN A 115 -10.42 16.53 -6.21
C GLN A 115 -11.08 17.48 -5.21
N PRO A 116 -10.79 18.80 -5.26
CA PRO A 116 -11.52 19.77 -4.47
C PRO A 116 -12.89 20.04 -5.10
N LEU A 117 -13.91 20.09 -4.25
CA LEU A 117 -15.29 20.36 -4.64
C LEU A 117 -15.94 21.35 -3.66
N LEU A 118 -16.93 22.09 -4.14
CA LEU A 118 -17.87 22.79 -3.28
C LEU A 118 -18.82 21.78 -2.60
N GLY A 119 -19.56 22.23 -1.59
CA GLY A 119 -20.51 21.40 -0.84
C GLY A 119 -21.56 20.70 -1.72
N GLY A 120 -21.92 21.30 -2.86
CA GLY A 120 -22.82 20.70 -3.86
C GLY A 120 -22.18 19.65 -4.77
N GLY A 121 -20.89 19.33 -4.59
CA GLY A 121 -20.17 18.35 -5.42
C GLY A 121 -19.62 18.91 -6.74
N THR A 122 -19.66 20.23 -6.94
CA THR A 122 -19.07 20.88 -8.13
C THR A 122 -17.55 20.97 -7.97
N PRO A 123 -16.75 20.43 -8.89
CA PRO A 123 -15.29 20.57 -8.85
C PRO A 123 -14.86 22.03 -8.92
N VAL A 124 -13.81 22.37 -8.18
CA VAL A 124 -13.19 23.71 -8.20
C VAL A 124 -11.69 23.58 -8.36
N ALA A 125 -11.01 24.67 -8.75
CA ALA A 125 -9.55 24.67 -8.88
C ALA A 125 -8.83 24.79 -7.52
N ALA A 126 -9.49 25.41 -6.53
CA ALA A 126 -8.94 25.65 -5.21
C ALA A 126 -10.05 25.76 -4.17
N LEU A 127 -9.75 25.39 -2.92
CA LEU A 127 -10.58 25.67 -1.76
C LEU A 127 -10.15 26.98 -1.11
N GLN A 128 -11.12 27.77 -0.63
CA GLN A 128 -10.87 28.98 0.13
C GLN A 128 -11.04 28.70 1.62
N LEU A 129 -9.98 28.93 2.40
CA LEU A 129 -9.90 28.55 3.81
C LEU A 129 -10.04 29.73 4.78
N GLY A 130 -10.23 30.95 4.31
CA GLY A 130 -10.38 32.12 5.18
C GLY A 130 -10.02 33.42 4.45
N PRO A 131 -9.93 34.55 5.17
CA PRO A 131 -9.84 34.70 6.63
C PRO A 131 -11.20 34.70 7.34
N ASP A 132 -12.30 34.55 6.62
CA ASP A 132 -13.64 34.62 7.20
C ASP A 132 -13.92 33.44 8.14
N PRO A 133 -14.59 33.67 9.29
CA PRO A 133 -14.93 32.62 10.24
C PRO A 133 -15.98 31.65 9.67
N ILE A 134 -16.81 32.11 8.74
CA ILE A 134 -17.82 31.31 8.05
C ILE A 134 -17.45 31.27 6.57
N ILE A 135 -17.18 30.07 6.07
CA ILE A 135 -16.85 29.82 4.65
C ILE A 135 -17.96 28.99 4.00
N PRO A 136 -18.05 28.91 2.67
CA PRO A 136 -18.96 27.97 2.02
C PRO A 136 -18.62 26.52 2.40
N ALA A 137 -19.64 25.66 2.38
CA ALA A 137 -19.42 24.22 2.48
C ALA A 137 -18.50 23.76 1.34
N GLN A 138 -17.49 22.98 1.71
CA GLN A 138 -16.37 22.61 0.83
C GLN A 138 -15.89 21.20 1.20
N GLN A 139 -15.36 20.49 0.22
CA GLN A 139 -14.90 19.12 0.39
C GLN A 139 -13.71 18.80 -0.52
N VAL A 140 -12.89 17.84 -0.10
CA VAL A 140 -11.86 17.21 -0.92
C VAL A 140 -12.19 15.74 -0.99
N MET A 141 -12.41 15.23 -2.20
CA MET A 141 -12.52 13.81 -2.47
C MET A 141 -11.12 13.23 -2.65
N LEU A 142 -10.74 12.27 -1.83
CA LEU A 142 -9.47 11.55 -1.90
C LEU A 142 -9.71 10.17 -2.50
N HIS A 143 -8.87 9.78 -3.43
CA HIS A 143 -8.89 8.47 -4.06
C HIS A 143 -7.52 7.81 -3.93
N SER A 144 -7.52 6.50 -3.67
CA SER A 144 -6.32 5.66 -3.77
C SER A 144 -6.44 4.74 -4.98
N GLU A 145 -5.43 4.74 -5.85
CA GLU A 145 -5.40 3.97 -7.11
C GLU A 145 -5.14 2.46 -6.91
N GLY A 146 -4.79 2.01 -5.71
CA GLY A 146 -4.50 0.60 -5.43
C GLY A 146 -5.77 -0.27 -5.46
N PRO A 147 -5.70 -1.57 -5.81
CA PRO A 147 -6.84 -2.47 -5.68
C PRO A 147 -7.08 -2.88 -4.20
N PRO A 148 -8.26 -2.62 -3.62
CA PRO A 148 -9.47 -2.03 -4.21
C PRO A 148 -9.40 -0.50 -4.17
N ALA A 149 -9.87 0.13 -5.25
CA ALA A 149 -10.00 1.58 -5.29
C ALA A 149 -10.90 2.00 -4.13
N ARG A 150 -10.39 2.90 -3.29
CA ARG A 150 -11.10 3.41 -2.11
C ARG A 150 -11.15 4.91 -2.18
N MET A 151 -12.27 5.46 -1.71
CA MET A 151 -12.52 6.88 -1.68
C MET A 151 -12.86 7.32 -0.26
N LEU A 152 -12.33 8.48 0.11
CA LEU A 152 -12.69 9.18 1.33
C LEU A 152 -13.01 10.62 0.99
N ARG A 153 -13.88 11.23 1.80
CA ARG A 153 -14.20 12.64 1.68
C ARG A 153 -13.75 13.39 2.91
N VAL A 154 -12.93 14.41 2.75
CA VAL A 154 -12.63 15.40 3.79
C VAL A 154 -13.53 16.60 3.57
N ALA A 155 -14.45 16.92 4.48
CA ALA A 155 -15.46 17.97 4.24
C ALA A 155 -15.74 18.86 5.44
N THR A 156 -16.18 20.09 5.17
CA THR A 156 -16.74 21.04 6.13
C THR A 156 -18.06 21.59 5.61
N ASP A 157 -18.99 21.87 6.53
CA ASP A 157 -20.20 22.64 6.25
C ASP A 157 -19.96 24.16 6.24
N GLY A 158 -18.73 24.58 6.53
CA GLY A 158 -18.34 25.99 6.62
C GLY A 158 -18.32 26.55 8.04
N LEU A 159 -18.92 25.85 9.01
CA LEU A 159 -18.96 26.24 10.42
C LEU A 159 -18.10 25.32 11.28
N ARG A 160 -18.11 24.02 10.98
CA ARG A 160 -17.36 22.99 11.69
C ARG A 160 -15.97 22.79 11.08
N PRO A 161 -15.03 22.17 11.82
CA PRO A 161 -13.76 21.76 11.25
C PRO A 161 -13.95 20.81 10.07
N PHE A 162 -12.91 20.69 9.22
CA PHE A 162 -12.86 19.64 8.23
C PHE A 162 -12.80 18.27 8.91
N THR A 163 -13.66 17.34 8.49
CA THR A 163 -13.71 15.96 9.02
C THR A 163 -13.76 14.94 7.91
N VAL A 164 -13.26 13.73 8.19
CA VAL A 164 -13.22 12.62 7.24
C VAL A 164 -14.55 11.86 7.26
N PHE A 165 -15.06 11.53 6.08
CA PHE A 165 -16.25 10.74 5.85
C PHE A 165 -15.95 9.61 4.86
N ALA A 166 -16.46 8.43 5.15
CA ALA A 166 -16.50 7.35 4.16
C ALA A 166 -17.45 7.73 3.03
N VAL A 167 -17.08 7.36 1.80
CA VAL A 167 -17.99 7.44 0.65
C VAL A 167 -18.66 6.07 0.48
N PRO A 168 -20.00 6.02 0.31
CA PRO A 168 -20.72 4.77 0.06
C PRO A 168 -20.30 4.07 -1.22
#